data_AF-A0A2K8SCY5-F1
#
_entry.id   AF-A0A2K8SCY5-F1
#
_cell.length_a   1.000
_cell.length_b   1.000
_cell.length_c   1.000
_cell.angle_alpha   90.00
_cell.angle_beta   90.00
_cell.angle_gamma   90.00
#
_symmetry.space_group_name_H-M   'P 1'
#
loop_
_entity.id
_entity.type
_entity.pdbx_description
1 polymer ?
#
loop_
_entity_poly.entity_id
_entity_poly.type
_entity_poly.pdbx_seq_one_letter_code
_entity_poly.pdbx_strand_id
1 'polypeptide(L)' 'MAFNFDKDTDWIFTFCKNCWDFKKFVFSKPINFETRDSYKGICTNCKKDQRINLKEARDYYDHLNDHNN' A
#
# COMPACT_ATOMS: atom_id res chain seq x y z
N MET A 1 -13.25 -5.27 11.27
CA MET A 1 -13.52 -3.91 10.77
C MET A 1 -13.02 -3.87 9.33
N ALA A 2 -13.93 -3.84 8.34
CA ALA A 2 -13.56 -3.92 6.93
C ALA A 2 -12.64 -2.74 6.56
N PHE A 3 -11.43 -3.05 6.07
CA PHE A 3 -10.56 -2.06 5.45
C PHE A 3 -11.25 -1.62 4.15
N ASN A 4 -11.97 -0.50 4.19
CA ASN A 4 -12.63 0.06 3.01
C ASN A 4 -11.56 0.66 2.08
N PHE A 5 -11.11 -0.13 1.11
CA PHE A 5 -10.31 0.31 -0.04
C PHE A 5 -11.10 1.22 -1.01
N ASP A 6 -12.38 1.47 -0.73
CA ASP A 6 -13.35 2.20 -1.56
C ASP A 6 -13.06 3.70 -1.71
N LYS A 7 -12.06 4.23 -0.99
CA LYS A 7 -11.65 5.62 -1.13
C LYS A 7 -10.22 5.68 -1.61
N ASP A 8 -10.03 6.33 -2.76
CA ASP A 8 -8.80 6.97 -3.23
C ASP A 8 -7.86 7.28 -2.05
N THR A 9 -6.98 6.34 -1.73
CA THR A 9 -6.10 6.49 -0.56
C THR A 9 -4.77 6.98 -1.10
N ASP A 10 -4.37 8.19 -0.72
CA ASP A 10 -3.09 8.80 -1.15
C ASP A 10 -1.86 8.19 -0.45
N TRP A 11 -2.03 7.12 0.33
CA TRP A 11 -0.96 6.49 1.10
C TRP A 11 -1.20 5.00 1.37
N ILE A 12 -0.12 4.20 1.43
CA ILE A 12 -0.19 2.83 1.95
C ILE A 12 0.91 2.60 2.97
N PHE A 13 0.68 1.65 3.88
CA PHE A 13 1.72 1.15 4.76
C PHE A 13 2.28 -0.14 4.19
N THR A 14 3.57 -0.18 3.85
CA THR A 14 4.19 -1.38 3.29
C THR A 14 5.68 -1.42 3.58
N PHE A 15 6.31 -2.55 3.31
CA PHE A 15 7.72 -2.75 3.56
C PHE A 15 8.57 -1.91 2.61
N CYS A 16 9.44 -1.06 3.17
CA CYS A 16 10.40 -0.28 2.40
C CYS A 16 11.73 -1.02 2.31
N LYS A 17 12.12 -1.43 1.10
CA LYS A 17 13.40 -2.11 0.86
C LYS A 17 14.62 -1.25 1.19
N ASN A 18 14.48 0.07 1.11
CA ASN A 18 15.54 1.02 1.46
C ASN A 18 15.68 1.23 2.98
N CYS A 19 14.58 1.18 3.72
CA CYS A 19 14.63 1.31 5.18
C CYS A 19 14.78 -0.04 5.89
N TRP A 20 14.52 -1.14 5.17
CA TRP A 20 14.38 -2.49 5.72
C TRP A 20 13.35 -2.59 6.84
N ASP A 21 12.27 -1.80 6.74
CA ASP A 21 11.23 -1.67 7.76
C ASP A 21 9.88 -1.32 7.12
N PHE A 22 8.77 -1.60 7.81
CA PHE A 22 7.45 -1.19 7.37
C PHE A 22 7.27 0.31 7.56
N LYS A 23 7.07 1.03 6.45
CA LYS A 23 6.94 2.48 6.44
C LYS A 23 5.72 2.91 5.65
N LYS A 24 5.29 4.14 5.93
CA LYS A 24 4.26 4.82 5.15
C LYS A 24 4.83 5.28 3.83
N PHE A 25 4.12 4.98 2.76
CA PHE A 25 4.36 5.48 1.42
C PHE A 25 3.23 6.40 1.03
N VAL A 26 3.56 7.54 0.43
CA VAL A 26 2.60 8.50 -0.11
C VAL A 26 2.68 8.51 -1.62
N PHE A 27 1.56 8.76 -2.27
CA PHE A 27 1.45 8.72 -3.73
C PHE A 27 1.05 10.11 -4.21
N SER A 28 1.67 10.56 -5.30
CA SER A 28 1.36 11.88 -5.89
C SER A 28 0.00 11.91 -6.58
N LYS A 29 -0.61 10.74 -6.80
CA LYS A 29 -1.96 10.59 -7.36
C LYS A 29 -2.70 9.58 -6.49
N PRO A 30 -4.02 9.74 -6.34
CA PRO A 30 -4.82 8.78 -5.62
C PRO A 30 -4.64 7.39 -6.23
N ILE A 31 -4.50 6.41 -5.34
CA ILE A 31 -4.30 5.03 -5.72
C ILE A 31 -5.67 4.43 -6.02
N ASN A 32 -5.86 4.01 -7.25
CA ASN A 32 -7.01 3.19 -7.61
C ASN A 32 -6.60 1.71 -7.61
N PHE A 33 -7.10 0.94 -6.63
CA PHE A 33 -6.84 -0.49 -6.44
C PHE A 33 -7.56 -1.38 -7.47
N GLU A 34 -8.52 -0.84 -8.23
CA GLU A 34 -9.30 -1.60 -9.22
C GLU A 34 -8.69 -1.57 -10.62
N THR A 35 -8.04 -0.46 -11.01
CA THR A 35 -7.59 -0.24 -12.39
C THR A 35 -6.11 -0.47 -12.64
N ARG A 36 -5.27 -0.57 -11.60
CA ARG A 36 -3.81 -0.67 -11.78
C ARG A 36 -3.18 -1.62 -10.76
N ASP A 37 -2.40 -2.58 -11.27
CA ASP A 37 -1.70 -3.57 -10.42
C ASP A 37 -0.58 -2.97 -9.59
N SER A 38 0.05 -1.87 -10.00
CA SER A 38 1.18 -1.29 -9.28
C SER A 38 1.27 0.22 -9.39
N TYR A 39 1.69 0.87 -8.30
CA TYR A 39 1.95 2.31 -8.25
C TYR A 39 3.35 2.58 -7.71
N LYS A 40 3.93 3.72 -8.12
CA LYS A 40 5.14 4.25 -7.47
C LYS A 40 4.72 5.06 -6.26
N GLY A 41 5.05 4.58 -5.07
CA GLY A 41 4.90 5.31 -3.82
C GLY A 41 6.24 5.89 -3.38
N ILE A 42 6.21 7.01 -2.67
CA ILE A 42 7.38 7.65 -2.08
C ILE A 42 7.37 7.34 -0.58
N CYS A 43 8.44 6.73 -0.07
CA CYS A 43 8.57 6.47 1.36
C CYS A 43 8.70 7.78 2.12
N THR A 44 7.88 8.00 3.16
CA THR A 44 7.95 9.24 3.96
C THR A 44 9.24 9.33 4.79
N ASN A 45 9.92 8.20 5.02
CA ASN A 45 11.14 8.14 5.83
C ASN A 45 12.40 8.38 4.99
N CYS A 46 12.66 7.55 3.97
CA CYS A 46 13.87 7.66 3.14
C CYS A 46 13.69 8.51 1.87
N LYS A 47 12.47 8.99 1.58
CA LYS A 47 12.11 9.76 0.39
C LYS A 47 12.47 9.08 -0.94
N LYS A 48 12.69 7.76 -0.93
CA LYS A 48 12.92 6.97 -2.14
C LYS A 48 11.59 6.51 -2.72
N ASP A 49 11.51 6.52 -4.05
CA ASP A 49 10.40 5.88 -4.75
C ASP A 49 10.56 4.36 -4.71
N GLN A 50 9.44 3.67 -4.54
CA GLN A 50 9.35 2.22 -4.61
C GLN A 50 8.11 1.85 -5.41
N ARG A 51 8.26 0.88 -6.30
CA ARG A 51 7.12 0.27 -6.99
C ARG A 51 6.43 -0.67 -6.01
N ILE A 52 5.20 -0.33 -5.66
CA ILE A 52 4.35 -1.07 -4.75
C ILE A 52 3.32 -1.80 -5.60
N ASN A 53 3.29 -3.13 -5.45
CA ASN A 53 2.32 -4.00 -6.09
C ASN A 53 1.05 -3.98 -5.23
N LEU A 54 -0.01 -3.35 -5.74
CA LEU A 54 -1.27 -3.23 -5.01
C LEU A 54 -1.98 -4.57 -4.90
N LYS A 55 -1.76 -5.47 -5.86
CA LYS A 55 -2.34 -6.82 -5.83
C LYS A 55 -1.85 -7.59 -4.60
N GLU A 56 -0.54 -7.58 -4.35
CA GLU A 56 0.05 -8.20 -3.15
C GLU A 56 -0.36 -7.47 -1.86
N ALA A 57 -0.45 -6.14 -1.89
CA ALA A 57 -0.92 -5.39 -0.73
C ALA A 57 -2.37 -5.77 -0.38
N ARG A 58 -3.26 -5.84 -1.38
CA ARG A 58 -4.66 -6.24 -1.20
C ARG A 58 -4.74 -7.66 -0.64
N ASP A 59 -4.02 -8.60 -1.23
CA ASP A 59 -3.96 -10.00 -0.79
C ASP A 59 -3.50 -10.10 0.68
N TYR A 60 -2.45 -9.36 1.07
CA TYR A 60 -1.99 -9.26 2.46
C TYR A 60 -3.06 -8.72 3.42
N TYR A 61 -3.79 -7.68 3.03
CA TYR A 61 -4.85 -7.11 3.87
C TYR A 61 -6.13 -7.97 3.90
N ASP A 62 -6.43 -8.69 2.82
CA ASP A 62 -7.56 -9.63 2.72
C ASP A 62 -7.31 -10.85 3.62
N HIS A 63 -6.10 -11.41 3.57
CA HIS A 63 -5.68 -12.51 4.45
C HIS A 63 -5.63 -12.14 5.93
N LEU A 64 -5.30 -10.89 6.28
CA LEU A 64 -5.41 -10.40 7.66
C LEU A 64 -6.87 -10.30 8.16
N ASN A 65 -7.82 -10.14 7.24
CA ASN A 65 -9.25 -10.08 7.58
C ASN A 65 -9.86 -11.47 7.79
N ASP A 66 -9.37 -12.49 7.08
CA ASP A 66 -9.89 -13.86 7.16
C ASP A 66 -9.61 -14.53 8.52
N HIS A 67 -8.56 -14.09 9.22
CA HIS A 67 -8.17 -14.62 10.53
C HIS A 67 -8.86 -13.94 11.73
N ASN A 68 -9.89 -13.12 11.50
CA ASN A 68 -10.55 -12.34 12.55
C ASN A 68 -12.03 -12.70 12.78
N ASN A 69 -12.44 -13.92 12.39
CA ASN A 69 -13.78 -14.46 12.65
C ASN A 69 -13.73 -15.61 13.66
#